data_AF-A0A915MWR3-F1
#
_entry.id   AF-A0A915MWR3-F1
#
_cell.length_a   1.000
_cell.length_b   1.000
_cell.length_c   1.000
_cell.angle_alpha   90.00
_cell.angle_beta   90.00
_cell.angle_gamma   90.00
#
_symmetry.space_group_name_H-M   'P 1'
#
loop_
_entity.id
_entity.type
_entity.pdbx_description
1 polymer ?
#
loop_
_entity_poly.entity_id
_entity_poly.type
_entity_poly.pdbx_seq_one_letter_code
_entity_poly.pdbx_strand_id
1 'polypeptide(L)'
;MMHTVESPTETLLYYDKNLLTNKFFNSSATYRVDSSVFMPYDALTKITPTTPKEYIWNQNEVLAKALNKTKLAFQAISHCNANSSRDPITKRLQKLIGLDVVGECYGGRCSSDCYNRNMGEYEIY
;
A
#
# COMPACT_ATOMS: atom_id res chain seq x y z
N MET A 1 20.19 -3.53 -3.34
CA MET A 1 19.07 -4.50 -3.47
C MET A 1 17.82 -3.66 -3.62
N MET A 2 17.19 -3.67 -4.79
CA MET A 2 16.14 -2.71 -5.16
C MET A 2 14.80 -3.32 -4.77
N HIS A 3 14.25 -2.89 -3.63
CA HIS A 3 12.95 -3.31 -3.16
C HIS A 3 11.90 -2.52 -3.95
N THR A 4 11.45 -3.08 -5.07
CA THR A 4 10.34 -2.49 -5.82
C THR A 4 9.05 -2.78 -5.06
N VAL A 5 8.40 -1.73 -4.54
CA VAL A 5 7.07 -1.77 -3.91
C VAL A 5 5.96 -1.88 -4.98
N GLU A 6 6.25 -2.63 -6.04
CA GLU A 6 5.45 -2.66 -7.26
C GLU A 6 4.44 -3.80 -7.20
N SER A 7 3.26 -3.56 -7.78
CA SER A 7 2.22 -4.60 -7.86
C SER A 7 2.73 -5.84 -8.60
N PRO A 8 2.20 -7.05 -8.36
CA PRO A 8 2.66 -8.26 -9.03
C PRO A 8 2.69 -8.16 -10.57
N THR A 9 1.76 -7.41 -11.17
CA THR A 9 1.68 -7.17 -12.62
C THR A 9 2.76 -6.22 -13.14
N GLU A 10 3.32 -5.38 -12.28
CA GLU A 10 4.38 -4.40 -12.59
C GLU A 10 5.73 -4.81 -11.99
N THR A 11 5.78 -5.95 -11.30
CA THR A 11 7.03 -6.55 -10.85
C THR A 11 7.79 -7.00 -12.09
N LEU A 12 8.97 -6.41 -12.31
CA LEU A 12 9.80 -6.72 -13.47
C LEU A 12 9.98 -8.23 -13.62
N LEU A 13 9.78 -8.74 -14.85
CA LEU A 13 9.83 -10.16 -15.21
C LEU A 13 11.21 -10.82 -15.04
N TYR A 14 12.21 -10.11 -14.50
CA TYR A 14 13.47 -10.71 -14.04
C TYR A 14 13.26 -11.86 -13.04
N TYR A 15 12.05 -12.02 -12.48
CA TYR A 15 11.67 -13.09 -11.56
C TYR A 15 10.71 -14.14 -12.15
N ASP A 16 10.43 -14.11 -13.47
CA ASP A 16 9.60 -15.13 -14.12
C ASP A 16 10.33 -16.49 -14.09
N LYS A 17 9.80 -17.44 -13.33
CA LYS A 17 10.37 -18.79 -13.18
C LYS A 17 10.55 -19.53 -14.51
N ASN A 18 9.79 -19.18 -15.55
CA ASN A 18 9.95 -19.78 -16.88
C ASN A 18 11.14 -19.19 -17.66
N LEU A 19 11.53 -17.95 -17.36
CA LEU A 19 12.74 -17.28 -17.89
C LEU A 19 13.99 -17.62 -17.05
N LEU A 20 13.78 -17.93 -15.78
CA LEU A 20 14.79 -18.40 -14.84
C LEU A 20 15.11 -19.89 -15.07
N THR A 21 15.89 -20.18 -16.12
CA THR A 21 16.43 -21.53 -16.36
C THR A 21 17.21 -22.07 -15.15
N ASN A 22 17.52 -23.38 -15.13
CA ASN A 22 18.31 -24.06 -14.10
C ASN A 22 19.72 -23.46 -13.83
N LYS A 23 20.13 -22.42 -14.57
CA LYS A 23 21.37 -21.67 -14.39
C LYS A 23 21.21 -20.37 -13.60
N PHE A 24 19.98 -19.99 -13.25
CA PHE A 24 19.73 -18.80 -12.45
C PHE A 24 19.72 -19.12 -10.95
N PHE A 25 20.00 -18.10 -10.13
CA PHE A 25 20.07 -18.20 -8.67
C PHE A 25 18.83 -18.90 -8.08
N ASN A 26 19.02 -20.01 -7.36
CA ASN A 26 17.97 -20.77 -6.69
C ASN A 26 17.46 -20.10 -5.39
N SER A 27 17.78 -18.82 -5.19
CA SER A 27 17.45 -18.07 -3.99
C SER A 27 16.68 -16.81 -4.35
N SER A 28 15.57 -16.58 -3.66
CA SER A 28 14.72 -15.39 -3.83
C SER A 28 14.68 -14.61 -2.52
N ALA A 29 14.67 -13.28 -2.62
CA ALA A 29 14.48 -12.38 -1.47
C ALA A 29 13.28 -11.49 -1.77
N THR A 30 12.11 -11.78 -1.20
CA THR A 30 10.85 -11.05 -1.49
C THR A 30 9.92 -10.98 -0.28
N TYR A 31 8.82 -10.23 -0.37
CA TYR A 31 7.76 -10.22 0.66
C TYR A 31 6.94 -11.51 0.71
N ARG A 32 7.08 -12.42 -0.25
CA ARG A 32 6.32 -13.68 -0.25
C ARG A 32 6.90 -14.64 0.79
N VAL A 33 6.03 -15.28 1.54
CA VAL A 33 6.38 -16.22 2.61
C VAL A 33 7.12 -17.48 2.11
N ASP A 34 7.02 -17.80 0.82
CA ASP A 34 7.70 -18.92 0.17
C ASP A 34 9.06 -18.53 -0.47
N SER A 35 9.57 -17.34 -0.18
CA SER A 35 10.90 -16.92 -0.64
C SER A 35 12.02 -17.43 0.26
N SER A 36 13.22 -17.59 -0.31
CA SER A 36 14.40 -18.10 0.40
C SER A 36 14.88 -17.16 1.51
N VAL A 37 14.72 -15.85 1.29
CA VAL A 37 14.92 -14.79 2.27
C VAL A 37 13.62 -13.99 2.37
N PHE A 38 12.87 -14.19 3.44
CA PHE A 38 11.63 -13.46 3.68
C PHE A 38 11.91 -12.00 4.04
N MET A 39 11.43 -11.08 3.19
CA MET A 39 11.56 -9.63 3.36
C MET A 39 10.18 -8.97 3.28
N PRO A 40 9.34 -9.11 4.33
CA PRO A 40 8.02 -8.51 4.35
C PRO A 40 8.11 -6.97 4.33
N TYR A 41 7.07 -6.34 3.80
CA TYR A 41 6.79 -4.93 4.13
C TYR A 41 6.36 -4.84 5.60
N ASP A 42 6.64 -3.71 6.23
CA ASP A 42 6.27 -3.32 7.60
C ASP A 42 5.58 -4.43 8.43
N ALA A 43 6.30 -4.96 9.43
CA ALA A 43 5.78 -6.03 10.27
C ALA A 43 5.26 -5.49 11.60
N LEU A 44 4.04 -5.90 11.98
CA LEU A 44 3.57 -5.73 13.35
C LEU A 44 4.36 -6.67 14.27
N THR A 45 5.07 -6.10 15.23
CA THR A 45 5.84 -6.85 16.22
C THR A 45 5.27 -6.67 17.61
N LYS A 46 5.46 -7.66 18.48
CA LYS A 46 5.00 -7.58 19.86
C LYS A 46 5.80 -6.51 20.59
N ILE A 47 5.10 -5.60 21.28
CA ILE A 47 5.73 -4.62 22.15
C ILE A 47 6.46 -5.35 23.28
N THR A 48 7.74 -5.05 23.46
CA THR A 48 8.59 -5.54 24.53
C THR A 48 9.08 -4.37 25.40
N PRO A 49 9.66 -4.62 26.59
CA PRO A 49 10.24 -3.56 27.42
C PRO A 49 11.35 -2.75 26.73
N THR A 50 11.94 -3.29 25.66
CA THR A 50 13.00 -2.64 24.87
C THR A 50 12.46 -1.90 23.64
N THR A 51 11.15 -1.96 23.36
CA THR A 51 10.55 -1.24 22.22
C THR A 51 10.68 0.27 22.45
N PRO A 52 11.30 1.02 21.51
CA PRO A 52 11.40 2.46 21.63
C PRO A 52 10.01 3.12 21.69
N LYS A 53 9.87 4.17 22.50
CA LYS A 53 8.56 4.79 22.78
C LYS A 53 7.89 5.36 21.53
N GLU A 54 8.68 5.80 20.56
CA GLU A 54 8.22 6.30 19.27
C GLU A 54 7.47 5.24 18.42
N TYR A 55 7.68 3.95 18.69
CA TYR A 55 6.94 2.85 18.04
C TYR A 55 5.74 2.37 18.85
N ILE A 56 5.53 2.89 20.06
CA ILE A 56 4.42 2.52 20.93
C ILE A 56 3.33 3.58 20.81
N TRP A 57 2.20 3.20 20.24
CA TRP A 57 1.07 4.10 20.06
C TRP A 57 0.23 4.14 21.34
N ASN A 58 -0.08 5.34 21.82
CA ASN A 58 -0.96 5.49 22.97
C ASN A 58 -2.41 5.17 22.55
N GLN A 59 -3.08 4.27 23.27
CA GLN A 59 -4.44 3.86 22.93
C GLN A 59 -5.44 5.03 22.89
N ASN A 60 -5.33 6.00 23.81
CA ASN A 60 -6.21 7.17 23.81
C ASN A 60 -5.93 8.07 22.59
N GLU A 61 -4.68 8.18 22.18
CA GLU A 61 -4.31 8.92 20.96
C GLU A 61 -4.85 8.22 19.71
N VAL A 62 -4.70 6.90 19.62
CA VAL A 62 -5.25 6.08 18.52
C VAL A 62 -6.76 6.26 18.44
N LEU A 63 -7.46 6.13 19.57
CA LEU A 63 -8.91 6.28 19.64
C LEU A 63 -9.33 7.70 19.24
N ALA A 64 -8.66 8.74 19.74
CA ALA A 64 -8.96 10.11 19.36
C ALA A 64 -8.76 10.35 17.85
N LYS A 65 -7.69 9.83 17.26
CA LYS A 65 -7.45 9.92 15.80
C LYS A 65 -8.49 9.15 15.00
N ALA A 66 -8.92 7.98 15.47
CA ALA A 66 -9.93 7.18 14.81
C ALA A 66 -11.31 7.87 14.84
N LEU A 67 -11.71 8.40 16.00
CA LEU A 67 -12.99 9.10 16.18
C LEU A 67 -13.08 10.42 15.40
N ASN A 68 -11.94 11.05 15.10
CA ASN A 68 -11.90 12.29 14.32
C ASN A 68 -12.03 12.05 12.80
N LYS A 69 -11.95 10.80 12.33
CA LYS A 69 -12.16 10.47 10.92
C LYS A 69 -13.65 10.50 10.62
N THR A 70 -14.00 11.18 9.53
CA THR A 70 -15.41 11.47 9.20
C THR A 70 -15.83 10.89 7.86
N LYS A 71 -14.86 10.45 7.04
CA LYS A 71 -15.09 9.89 5.72
C LYS A 71 -14.61 8.45 5.66
N LEU A 72 -15.26 7.65 4.83
CA LEU A 72 -15.02 6.22 4.78
C LEU A 72 -13.72 5.88 4.04
N ALA A 73 -13.67 6.12 2.73
CA ALA A 73 -12.55 5.66 1.91
C ALA A 73 -12.05 6.75 0.96
N PHE A 74 -10.73 6.81 0.80
CA PHE A 74 -10.02 7.68 -0.13
C PHE A 74 -9.15 6.83 -1.05
N GLN A 75 -8.92 7.28 -2.28
CA GLN A 75 -7.92 6.66 -3.16
C GLN A 75 -7.26 7.72 -4.03
N ALA A 76 -5.94 7.74 -4.04
CA ALA A 76 -5.19 8.67 -4.89
C ALA A 76 -4.49 7.93 -6.04
N ILE A 77 -4.81 8.32 -7.26
CA ILE A 77 -4.43 7.62 -8.50
C ILE A 77 -3.82 8.61 -9.50
N SER A 78 -2.55 8.42 -9.84
CA SER A 78 -1.84 9.18 -10.89
C SER A 78 -1.61 8.38 -12.17
N HIS A 79 -1.40 7.06 -12.08
CA HIS A 79 -1.16 6.20 -13.25
C HIS A 79 -2.46 5.62 -13.81
N CYS A 80 -2.92 6.03 -14.98
CA CYS A 80 -4.21 5.59 -15.55
C CYS A 80 -4.08 4.31 -16.38
N ASN A 81 -5.19 3.61 -16.59
CA ASN A 81 -5.26 2.36 -17.35
C ASN A 81 -4.31 1.29 -16.82
N ALA A 82 -4.25 1.13 -15.50
CA ALA A 82 -3.37 0.15 -14.87
C ALA A 82 -3.70 -1.28 -15.33
N ASN A 83 -2.67 -2.06 -15.67
CA ASN A 83 -2.79 -3.45 -16.14
C ASN A 83 -3.48 -4.36 -15.10
N SER A 84 -3.44 -3.98 -13.83
CA SER A 84 -4.13 -4.66 -12.72
C SER A 84 -5.65 -4.57 -12.76
N SER A 85 -6.24 -3.88 -13.75
CA SER A 85 -7.68 -3.60 -13.82
C SER A 85 -8.21 -2.83 -12.60
N ARG A 86 -7.35 -2.07 -11.92
CA ARG A 86 -7.75 -1.21 -10.80
C ARG A 86 -8.87 -0.24 -11.19
N ASP A 87 -8.79 0.39 -12.36
CA ASP A 87 -9.69 1.46 -12.78
C ASP A 87 -11.17 1.06 -12.85
N PRO A 88 -11.55 -0.05 -13.52
CA PRO A 88 -12.93 -0.52 -13.49
C PRO A 88 -13.38 -0.96 -12.10
N ILE A 89 -12.49 -1.46 -11.24
CA ILE A 89 -12.80 -1.81 -9.85
C ILE A 89 -13.11 -0.54 -9.05
N THR A 90 -12.24 0.47 -9.10
CA THR A 90 -12.45 1.78 -8.46
C THR A 90 -13.79 2.38 -8.88
N LYS A 91 -14.11 2.41 -10.18
CA LYS A 91 -15.40 2.94 -10.69
C LYS A 91 -16.61 2.17 -10.17
N ARG A 92 -16.50 0.87 -9.91
CA ARG A 92 -17.58 0.07 -9.30
C ARG A 92 -17.67 0.35 -7.80
N LEU A 93 -16.55 0.43 -7.11
CA LEU A 93 -16.50 0.72 -5.67
C LEU A 93 -17.10 2.09 -5.35
N GLN A 94 -16.81 3.14 -6.13
CA GLN A 94 -17.41 4.47 -5.94
C GLN A 94 -18.95 4.47 -5.97
N LYS A 95 -19.58 3.48 -6.61
CA LYS A 95 -21.05 3.35 -6.64
C LYS A 95 -21.61 2.59 -5.45
N LEU A 96 -20.79 1.80 -4.77
CA LEU A 96 -21.19 0.92 -3.68
C LEU A 96 -20.88 1.51 -2.31
N ILE A 97 -19.82 2.32 -2.21
CA ILE A 97 -19.34 2.93 -0.96
C ILE A 97 -18.96 4.39 -1.19
N GLY A 98 -18.91 5.17 -0.10
CA GLY A 98 -18.38 6.53 -0.10
C GLY A 98 -16.87 6.52 -0.31
N LEU A 99 -16.44 6.42 -1.57
CA LEU A 99 -15.05 6.42 -2.00
C LEU A 99 -14.72 7.69 -2.78
N ASP A 100 -13.90 8.55 -2.17
CA ASP A 100 -13.41 9.76 -2.81
C ASP A 100 -12.10 9.46 -3.53
N VAL A 101 -12.04 9.79 -4.83
CA VAL A 101 -10.89 9.49 -5.68
C VAL A 101 -10.29 10.78 -6.21
N VAL A 102 -8.98 10.93 -6.06
CA VAL A 102 -8.22 12.08 -6.55
C VAL A 102 -7.02 11.64 -7.37
N GLY A 103 -6.39 12.58 -8.06
CA GLY A 103 -5.18 12.34 -8.83
C GLY A 103 -5.40 12.57 -10.33
N GLU A 104 -4.32 12.44 -11.10
CA GLU A 104 -4.27 12.88 -12.50
C GLU A 104 -5.34 12.23 -13.36
N CYS A 105 -5.72 10.99 -13.06
CA CYS A 105 -6.78 10.26 -13.76
C CYS A 105 -8.21 10.77 -13.45
N TYR A 106 -8.37 11.64 -12.45
CA TYR A 106 -9.65 12.14 -11.93
C TYR A 106 -9.70 13.68 -11.89
N GLY A 107 -8.93 14.34 -12.75
CA GLY A 107 -9.08 15.78 -13.01
C GLY A 107 -8.31 16.72 -12.08
N GLY A 108 -7.36 16.21 -11.29
CA GLY A 108 -6.51 17.09 -10.47
C GLY A 108 -5.34 16.38 -9.80
N ARG A 109 -4.24 17.08 -9.54
CA ARG A 109 -3.09 16.50 -8.81
C ARG A 109 -3.32 16.57 -7.30
N CYS A 110 -2.92 15.52 -6.57
CA CYS A 110 -2.88 15.53 -5.12
C CYS A 110 -1.42 15.72 -4.67
N SER A 111 -1.11 16.91 -4.14
CA SER A 111 0.19 17.21 -3.53
C SER A 111 0.36 16.47 -2.19
N SER A 112 1.57 16.51 -1.62
CA SER A 112 1.84 15.96 -0.29
C SER A 112 0.87 16.49 0.78
N ASP A 113 0.53 17.78 0.74
CA ASP A 113 -0.45 18.38 1.67
C ASP A 113 -1.86 17.84 1.46
N CYS A 114 -2.25 17.63 0.21
CA CYS A 114 -3.50 16.96 -0.11
C CYS A 114 -3.52 15.55 0.49
N TYR A 115 -2.46 14.74 0.30
CA TYR A 115 -2.38 13.39 0.89
C TYR A 115 -2.47 13.42 2.42
N ASN A 116 -1.65 14.25 3.07
CA ASN A 116 -1.61 14.34 4.53
C ASN A 116 -2.96 14.76 5.12
N ARG A 117 -3.65 15.70 4.47
CA ARG A 117 -4.99 16.11 4.89
C ARG A 117 -6.00 14.96 4.77
N ASN A 118 -6.04 14.26 3.64
CA ASN A 118 -6.97 13.13 3.46
C ASN A 118 -6.62 11.96 4.41
N MET A 119 -5.34 11.69 4.70
CA MET A 119 -4.97 10.70 5.72
C MET A 119 -5.51 11.03 7.12
N GLY A 120 -5.75 12.30 7.43
CA GLY A 120 -6.41 12.73 8.66
C GLY A 120 -7.93 12.55 8.64
N GLU A 121 -8.58 12.73 7.48
CA GLU A 121 -10.04 12.77 7.34
C GLU A 121 -10.69 11.39 7.13
N TYR A 122 -10.01 10.44 6.48
CA TYR A 122 -10.61 9.16 6.03
C TYR A 122 -10.19 7.96 6.87
N GLU A 123 -11.10 6.99 7.04
CA GLU A 123 -10.87 5.71 7.73
C GLU A 123 -9.95 4.78 6.93
N ILE A 124 -10.14 4.73 5.62
CA ILE A 124 -9.44 3.83 4.69
C ILE A 124 -8.84 4.68 3.55
N TYR A 125 -7.61 4.37 3.15
CA TYR A 125 -6.93 5.03 2.02
C TYR A 125 -6.02 4.08 1.25
#